data_AF-A0A2W5YF89-F1
#
_entry.id   AF-A0A2W5YF89-F1
#
_cell.length_a   1.000
_cell.length_b   1.000
_cell.length_c   1.000
_cell.angle_alpha   90.00
_cell.angle_beta   90.00
_cell.angle_gamma   90.00
#
_symmetry.space_group_name_H-M   'P 1'
#
loop_
_entity.id
_entity.type
_entity.pdbx_description
1 polymer ?
#
loop_
_entity_poly.entity_id
_entity_poly.type
_entity_poly.pdbx_seq_one_letter_code
_entity_poly.pdbx_strand_id
1 'polypeptide(L)'
;MRIYEGSPRQDWEEVLRSIGAFADRQRIKEILFLEINGGFLLQGLGVPGGGGWSESVPLSKQTHEITDEQVGQLMDERTDERRSSEEEHPHAGIQNYYEQALRVLGGYVDGRKPRDLFFFEQQGSFVLRMLTVSSNGAIAHELAEFTREEILAMIENAPDQRRGR
;
A
#
# COMPACT_ATOMS: atom_id res chain seq x y z
N MET A 1 -12.04 -19.48 -22.34
CA MET A 1 -12.48 -18.42 -21.43
C MET A 1 -11.44 -18.35 -20.31
N ARG A 2 -10.58 -17.33 -20.32
CA ARG A 2 -9.35 -17.27 -19.50
C ARG A 2 -9.63 -16.50 -18.21
N ILE A 3 -9.25 -17.09 -17.09
CA ILE A 3 -9.32 -16.49 -15.76
C ILE A 3 -7.89 -15.98 -15.50
N TYR A 4 -7.68 -14.67 -15.69
CA TYR A 4 -6.43 -13.92 -15.47
C TYR A 4 -5.26 -14.12 -16.48
N GLU A 5 -5.18 -13.22 -17.46
CA GLU A 5 -3.89 -12.71 -17.95
C GLU A 5 -3.47 -11.59 -17.01
N GLY A 6 -3.01 -11.95 -15.81
CA GLY A 6 -2.38 -10.99 -14.90
C GLY A 6 -1.17 -10.39 -15.60
N SER A 7 -1.05 -9.06 -15.53
CA SER A 7 0.16 -8.34 -15.91
C SER A 7 1.39 -9.10 -15.39
N PRO A 8 2.33 -9.50 -16.27
CA PRO A 8 3.49 -10.26 -15.86
C PRO A 8 4.38 -9.34 -15.02
N ARG A 9 4.30 -9.52 -13.69
CA ARG A 9 5.02 -8.78 -12.63
C ARG A 9 4.41 -7.40 -12.37
N GLN A 10 3.27 -7.37 -11.66
CA GLN A 10 2.97 -6.18 -10.87
C GLN A 10 4.10 -6.02 -9.86
N ASP A 11 4.86 -4.94 -9.98
CA ASP A 11 5.82 -4.45 -8.99
C ASP A 11 4.99 -3.97 -7.80
N TRP A 12 4.70 -4.87 -6.86
CA TRP A 12 3.86 -4.55 -5.71
C TRP A 12 4.51 -3.49 -4.84
N GLU A 13 5.85 -3.43 -4.80
CA GLU A 13 6.57 -2.34 -4.14
C GLU A 13 6.13 -0.97 -4.67
N GLU A 14 6.16 -0.74 -5.98
CA GLU A 14 5.76 0.56 -6.55
C GLU A 14 4.24 0.77 -6.55
N VAL A 15 3.44 -0.28 -6.85
CA VAL A 15 1.97 -0.18 -6.80
C VAL A 15 1.50 0.23 -5.40
N LEU A 16 1.92 -0.50 -4.36
CA LEU A 16 1.51 -0.21 -3.00
C LEU A 16 2.11 1.10 -2.49
N ARG A 17 3.33 1.47 -2.87
CA ARG A 17 3.91 2.79 -2.55
C ARG A 17 3.04 3.92 -3.09
N SER A 18 2.62 3.85 -4.36
CA SER A 18 1.78 4.89 -4.97
C SER A 18 0.40 4.98 -4.33
N ILE A 19 -0.19 3.85 -3.97
CA ILE A 19 -1.48 3.81 -3.25
C ILE A 19 -1.31 4.36 -1.81
N GLY A 20 -0.17 4.10 -1.18
CA GLY A 20 0.16 4.65 0.14
C GLY A 20 0.31 6.17 0.12
N ALA A 21 1.02 6.69 -0.87
CA ALA A 21 1.13 8.14 -1.07
C ALA A 21 -0.24 8.79 -1.34
N PHE A 22 -1.11 8.12 -2.11
CA PHE A 22 -2.50 8.55 -2.28
C PHE A 22 -3.24 8.60 -0.94
N ALA A 23 -3.14 7.55 -0.11
CA ALA A 23 -3.78 7.51 1.22
C ALA A 23 -3.28 8.64 2.14
N ASP A 24 -1.97 8.92 2.15
CA ASP A 24 -1.37 10.04 2.90
C ASP A 24 -1.93 11.39 2.42
N ARG A 25 -1.99 11.62 1.09
CA ARG A 25 -2.56 12.87 0.51
C ARG A 25 -4.03 13.06 0.86
N GLN A 26 -4.81 11.98 0.82
CA GLN A 26 -6.23 11.99 1.18
C GLN A 26 -6.47 12.03 2.71
N ARG A 27 -5.41 11.89 3.52
CA ARG A 27 -5.47 11.81 4.99
C ARG A 27 -6.41 10.70 5.47
N ILE A 28 -6.31 9.55 4.84
CA ILE A 28 -7.07 8.34 5.18
C ILE A 28 -6.24 7.49 6.13
N LYS A 29 -6.88 6.89 7.13
CA LYS A 29 -6.27 5.92 8.04
C LYS A 29 -7.15 4.69 8.24
N GLU A 30 -6.63 3.65 8.90
CA GLU A 30 -7.34 2.38 9.15
C GLU A 30 -7.83 1.76 7.84
N ILE A 31 -6.87 1.53 6.94
CA ILE A 31 -7.16 1.18 5.55
C ILE A 31 -7.54 -0.29 5.39
N LEU A 32 -8.52 -0.55 4.53
CA LEU A 32 -8.84 -1.85 3.97
C LEU A 32 -8.56 -1.80 2.47
N PHE A 33 -7.80 -2.78 1.98
CA PHE A 33 -7.36 -2.89 0.61
C PHE A 33 -7.79 -4.23 0.02
N LEU A 34 -8.41 -4.18 -1.15
CA LEU A 34 -8.90 -5.35 -1.86
C LEU A 34 -8.57 -5.23 -3.35
N GLU A 35 -7.93 -6.26 -3.91
CA GLU A 35 -7.81 -6.43 -5.35
C GLU A 35 -9.18 -6.77 -5.96
N ILE A 36 -9.56 -6.05 -7.01
CA ILE A 36 -10.79 -6.26 -7.77
C ILE A 36 -10.45 -6.43 -9.25
N ASN A 37 -11.45 -6.80 -10.06
CA ASN A 37 -11.23 -6.88 -11.50
C ASN A 37 -10.95 -5.49 -12.08
N GLY A 38 -9.73 -5.28 -12.59
CA GLY A 38 -9.32 -4.03 -13.22
C GLY A 38 -8.83 -2.94 -12.26
N GLY A 39 -8.44 -3.30 -11.04
CA GLY A 39 -7.82 -2.38 -10.09
C GLY A 39 -8.00 -2.78 -8.63
N PHE A 40 -8.24 -1.78 -7.78
CA PHE A 40 -8.27 -1.93 -6.33
C PHE A 40 -9.42 -1.16 -5.68
N LEU A 41 -9.91 -1.68 -4.56
CA LEU A 41 -10.78 -0.96 -3.64
C LEU A 41 -9.99 -0.60 -2.38
N LEU A 42 -9.85 0.70 -2.13
CA LEU A 42 -9.26 1.26 -0.92
C LEU A 42 -10.36 1.91 -0.09
N GLN A 43 -10.56 1.41 1.12
CA GLN A 43 -11.51 1.95 2.09
C GLN A 43 -10.77 2.38 3.34
N GLY A 44 -11.21 3.44 4.00
CA GLY A 44 -10.63 3.83 5.29
C GLY A 44 -11.41 4.95 5.95
N LEU A 45 -10.85 5.52 7.00
CA LEU A 45 -11.40 6.63 7.76
C LEU A 45 -10.66 7.91 7.39
N GLY A 46 -11.38 8.82 6.73
CA GLY A 46 -10.88 10.16 6.41
C GLY A 46 -11.28 11.17 7.48
N VAL A 47 -10.49 12.25 7.58
CA VAL A 47 -10.89 13.46 8.31
C VAL A 47 -11.58 14.39 7.32
N PRO A 48 -12.89 14.71 7.49
CA PRO A 48 -13.59 15.64 6.61
C PRO A 48 -12.91 17.01 6.64
N GLY A 49 -12.67 17.59 5.47
CA GLY A 49 -12.17 18.96 5.38
C GLY A 49 -13.27 19.97 5.75
N GLY A 50 -13.10 20.67 6.88
CA GLY A 50 -13.88 21.85 7.22
C GLY A 50 -14.32 21.97 8.68
N GLY A 51 -13.89 23.05 9.33
CA GLY A 51 -14.60 23.68 10.45
C GLY A 51 -14.14 23.29 11.87
N GLY A 52 -13.43 24.23 12.52
CA GLY A 52 -13.33 24.38 13.98
C GLY A 52 -12.63 23.23 14.73
N TRP A 53 -11.56 23.55 15.47
CA TRP A 53 -11.07 22.69 16.53
C TRP A 53 -12.20 22.44 17.55
N SER A 54 -12.86 21.29 17.40
CA SER A 54 -13.85 20.72 18.29
C SER A 54 -13.34 19.33 18.68
N GLU A 55 -13.47 18.95 19.95
CA GLU A 55 -12.90 17.72 20.53
C GLU A 55 -13.46 16.42 19.92
N SER A 56 -14.39 16.50 18.97
CA SER A 56 -14.90 15.37 18.21
C SER A 56 -14.83 15.68 16.70
N VAL A 57 -13.65 15.54 16.10
CA VAL A 57 -13.53 15.52 14.63
C VAL A 57 -14.22 14.24 14.13
N PRO A 58 -15.35 14.31 13.42
CA PRO A 58 -16.05 13.11 12.98
C PRO A 58 -15.22 12.41 11.92
N LEU A 59 -14.75 11.20 12.21
CA LEU A 59 -14.16 10.33 11.19
C LEU A 59 -15.27 9.88 10.24
N SER A 60 -15.04 10.02 8.92
CA SER A 60 -16.00 9.55 7.92
C SER A 60 -15.40 8.41 7.11
N LYS A 61 -16.24 7.41 6.83
CA LYS A 61 -15.86 6.30 5.96
C LYS A 61 -15.69 6.83 4.53
N GLN A 62 -14.52 6.59 3.96
CA GLN A 62 -14.19 6.90 2.56
C GLN A 62 -13.95 5.59 1.81
N THR A 63 -14.35 5.55 0.54
CA THR A 63 -14.14 4.38 -0.34
C THR A 63 -13.73 4.89 -1.70
N HIS A 64 -12.61 4.39 -2.19
CA HIS A 64 -12.00 4.73 -3.45
C HIS A 64 -11.86 3.46 -4.27
N GLU A 65 -12.46 3.45 -5.45
CA GLU A 65 -12.14 2.49 -6.50
C GLU A 65 -11.02 3.10 -7.33
N ILE A 66 -9.89 2.39 -7.43
CA ILE A 66 -8.68 2.83 -8.11
C ILE A 66 -8.44 1.86 -9.26
N THR A 67 -8.70 2.28 -10.48
CA THR A 67 -8.52 1.42 -11.67
C THR A 67 -7.05 1.22 -12.01
N ASP A 68 -6.71 0.21 -12.81
CA ASP A 68 -5.35 -0.02 -13.30
C ASP A 68 -4.76 1.22 -14.00
N GLU A 69 -5.57 1.97 -14.75
CA GLU A 69 -5.16 3.22 -15.39
C GLU A 69 -4.81 4.29 -14.35
N GLN A 70 -5.62 4.44 -13.30
CA GLN A 70 -5.36 5.39 -12.22
C GLN A 70 -4.13 4.99 -11.41
N VAL A 71 -3.87 3.69 -11.21
CA VAL A 71 -2.61 3.22 -10.59
C VAL A 71 -1.41 3.66 -11.42
N GLY A 72 -1.46 3.48 -12.75
CA GLY A 72 -0.42 3.96 -13.65
C GLY A 72 -0.16 5.46 -13.50
N GLN A 73 -1.22 6.27 -13.48
CA GLN A 73 -1.11 7.72 -13.27
C GLN A 73 -0.47 8.07 -11.91
N LEU A 74 -0.88 7.40 -10.83
CA LEU A 74 -0.29 7.61 -9.51
C LEU A 74 1.20 7.23 -9.45
N MET A 75 1.61 6.19 -10.19
CA MET A 75 3.03 5.79 -10.31
C MET A 75 3.87 6.81 -11.07
N ASP A 76 3.33 7.36 -12.16
CA ASP A 76 3.99 8.40 -12.94
C ASP A 76 4.16 9.68 -12.12
N GLU A 77 3.09 10.15 -11.46
CA GLU A 77 3.12 11.30 -10.54
C GLU A 77 4.22 11.17 -9.49
N ARG A 78 4.32 10.00 -8.84
CA ARG A 78 5.35 9.75 -7.80
C ARG A 78 6.75 9.69 -8.37
N THR A 79 6.91 9.25 -9.61
CA THR A 79 8.22 9.25 -10.27
C THR A 79 8.69 10.67 -10.58
N ASP A 80 7.77 11.54 -11.01
CA ASP A 80 8.07 12.95 -11.28
C ASP A 80 8.29 13.76 -10.01
N GLU A 81 7.50 13.52 -8.95
CA GLU A 81 7.69 14.17 -7.64
C GLU A 81 9.07 13.81 -7.05
N ARG A 82 9.52 12.55 -7.16
CA ARG A 82 10.88 12.15 -6.71
C ARG A 82 12.00 12.75 -7.54
N ARG A 83 11.78 12.97 -8.84
CA ARG A 83 12.76 13.62 -9.72
C ARG A 83 12.92 15.11 -9.44
N SER A 84 11.88 15.74 -8.92
CA SER A 84 11.87 17.16 -8.59
C SER A 84 12.22 17.46 -7.14
N SER A 85 12.10 16.50 -6.22
CA SER A 85 12.49 16.67 -4.81
C SER A 85 14.00 16.48 -4.60
N GLU A 86 14.67 17.47 -4.02
CA GLU A 86 16.07 17.36 -3.53
C GLU A 86 16.18 16.57 -2.20
N GLU A 87 15.05 16.32 -1.53
CA GLU A 87 15.01 15.58 -0.27
C GLU A 87 15.10 14.07 -0.51
N GLU A 88 16.28 13.51 -0.21
CA GLU A 88 16.60 12.09 -0.42
C GLU A 88 15.95 11.16 0.64
N HIS A 89 15.35 11.72 1.70
CA HIS A 89 14.93 10.97 2.88
C HIS A 89 13.44 11.14 3.22
N PRO A 90 12.63 10.07 3.13
CA PRO A 90 11.24 10.13 3.55
C PRO A 90 11.09 10.33 5.07
N HIS A 91 10.31 11.34 5.47
CA HIS A 91 9.99 11.60 6.87
C HIS A 91 8.83 10.73 7.38
N ALA A 92 9.14 9.51 7.85
CA ALA A 92 8.16 8.59 8.44
C ALA A 92 7.36 9.15 9.65
N GLY A 93 7.66 10.38 10.09
CA GLY A 93 6.85 11.15 11.02
C GLY A 93 5.55 11.64 10.39
N ILE A 94 4.50 10.81 10.47
CA ILE A 94 3.07 11.09 10.19
C ILE A 94 2.72 11.54 8.75
N GLN A 95 3.57 12.28 8.04
CA GLN A 95 3.21 12.89 6.75
C GLN A 95 3.23 11.91 5.57
N ASN A 96 4.07 10.89 5.59
CA ASN A 96 4.19 9.89 4.50
C ASN A 96 4.22 8.43 5.02
N TYR A 97 3.55 8.18 6.15
CA TYR A 97 3.61 6.87 6.81
C TYR A 97 3.09 5.76 5.89
N TYR A 98 1.94 5.95 5.23
CA TYR A 98 1.36 4.91 4.39
C TYR A 98 2.20 4.68 3.13
N GLU A 99 2.76 5.71 2.51
CA GLU A 99 3.71 5.56 1.40
C GLU A 99 4.87 4.65 1.80
N GLN A 100 5.49 4.90 2.96
CA GLN A 100 6.64 4.11 3.41
C GLN A 100 6.27 2.71 3.86
N ALA A 101 5.17 2.55 4.61
CA ALA A 101 4.70 1.26 5.10
C ALA A 101 4.28 0.35 3.93
N LEU A 102 3.48 0.88 3.01
CA LEU A 102 3.01 0.12 1.86
C LEU A 102 4.13 -0.20 0.87
N ARG A 103 5.15 0.66 0.75
CA ARG A 103 6.37 0.33 -0.01
C ARG A 103 7.06 -0.92 0.53
N VAL A 104 7.37 -0.97 1.83
CA VAL A 104 8.10 -2.11 2.40
C VAL A 104 7.25 -3.39 2.40
N LEU A 105 5.93 -3.26 2.58
CA LEU A 105 5.00 -4.37 2.41
C LEU A 105 4.93 -4.85 0.96
N GLY A 106 4.93 -3.95 -0.01
CA GLY A 106 4.98 -4.30 -1.43
C GLY A 106 6.24 -5.09 -1.79
N GLY A 107 7.40 -4.66 -1.28
CA GLY A 107 8.64 -5.44 -1.43
C GLY A 107 8.58 -6.83 -0.79
N TYR A 108 7.89 -6.99 0.35
CA TYR A 108 7.61 -8.30 0.95
C TYR A 108 6.70 -9.15 0.05
N VAL A 109 5.62 -8.56 -0.48
CA VAL A 109 4.65 -9.20 -1.36
C VAL A 109 5.29 -9.67 -2.67
N ASP A 110 6.18 -8.87 -3.27
CA ASP A 110 6.93 -9.22 -4.48
C ASP A 110 7.74 -10.51 -4.31
N GLY A 111 8.28 -10.74 -3.10
CA GLY A 111 8.98 -11.98 -2.77
C GLY A 111 8.08 -13.22 -2.77
N ARG A 112 6.77 -13.05 -2.54
CA ARG A 112 5.78 -14.14 -2.45
C ARG A 112 5.04 -14.40 -3.75
N LYS A 113 4.99 -13.42 -4.65
CA LYS A 113 4.32 -13.52 -5.97
C LYS A 113 2.88 -14.06 -5.85
N PRO A 114 2.02 -13.46 -5.02
CA PRO A 114 0.65 -13.93 -4.89
C PRO A 114 -0.14 -13.70 -6.18
N ARG A 115 -1.25 -14.42 -6.30
CA ARG A 115 -2.28 -14.28 -7.33
C ARG A 115 -3.37 -13.27 -6.96
N ASP A 116 -3.50 -12.98 -5.67
CA ASP A 116 -4.51 -12.07 -5.11
C ASP A 116 -3.98 -11.55 -3.77
N LEU A 117 -4.21 -10.25 -3.51
CA LEU A 117 -3.83 -9.57 -2.29
C LEU A 117 -5.03 -8.87 -1.64
N PHE A 118 -5.22 -9.16 -0.36
CA PHE A 118 -6.12 -8.45 0.52
C PHE A 118 -5.36 -8.05 1.78
N PHE A 119 -5.57 -6.84 2.29
CA PHE A 119 -5.09 -6.50 3.62
C PHE A 119 -5.98 -5.49 4.32
N PHE A 120 -5.83 -5.43 5.64
CA PHE A 120 -6.32 -4.32 6.42
C PHE A 120 -5.24 -3.84 7.38
N GLU A 121 -5.36 -2.57 7.77
CA GLU A 121 -4.49 -1.89 8.70
C GLU A 121 -5.32 -1.35 9.86
N GLN A 122 -4.80 -1.52 11.07
CA GLN A 122 -5.37 -0.93 12.27
C GLN A 122 -4.24 -0.48 13.22
N GLN A 123 -4.26 0.80 13.59
CA GLN A 123 -3.29 1.41 14.51
C GLN A 123 -1.81 1.22 14.10
N GLY A 124 -1.53 1.22 12.80
CA GLY A 124 -0.24 0.99 12.19
C GLY A 124 0.17 -0.47 12.05
N SER A 125 -0.68 -1.42 12.47
CA SER A 125 -0.46 -2.85 12.29
C SER A 125 -1.21 -3.35 11.07
N PHE A 126 -0.60 -4.26 10.30
CA PHE A 126 -1.14 -4.78 9.04
C PHE A 126 -1.36 -6.28 9.11
N VAL A 127 -2.46 -6.74 8.52
CA VAL A 127 -2.73 -8.16 8.28
C VAL A 127 -2.97 -8.35 6.79
N LEU A 128 -2.10 -9.13 6.16
CA LEU A 128 -2.13 -9.45 4.74
C LEU A 128 -2.63 -10.87 4.55
N ARG A 129 -3.59 -11.05 3.63
CA ARG A 129 -3.99 -12.34 3.10
C ARG A 129 -3.60 -12.42 1.64
N MET A 130 -2.73 -13.38 1.33
CA MET A 130 -2.21 -13.62 0.00
C MET A 130 -2.74 -14.96 -0.53
N LEU A 131 -3.21 -14.99 -1.77
CA LEU A 131 -3.48 -16.25 -2.46
C LEU A 131 -2.22 -16.67 -3.20
N THR A 132 -1.60 -17.79 -2.81
CA THR A 132 -0.39 -18.29 -3.46
C THR A 132 -0.70 -19.58 -4.23
N VAL A 133 0.09 -19.84 -5.28
CA VAL A 133 0.05 -21.08 -6.04
C VAL A 133 1.42 -21.71 -5.93
N SER A 134 1.48 -22.86 -5.27
CA SER A 134 2.71 -23.62 -5.11
C SER A 134 3.13 -24.30 -6.42
N SER A 135 4.37 -24.78 -6.48
CA SER A 135 4.95 -25.41 -7.67
C SER A 135 4.22 -26.68 -8.15
N ASN A 136 3.49 -27.36 -7.26
CA ASN A 136 2.66 -28.51 -7.61
C ASN A 136 1.22 -28.12 -8.03
N GLY A 137 0.94 -26.82 -8.14
CA GLY A 137 -0.37 -26.29 -8.51
C GLY A 137 -1.36 -26.18 -7.35
N ALA A 138 -0.99 -26.53 -6.12
CA ALA A 138 -1.86 -26.35 -4.96
C ALA A 138 -2.03 -24.85 -4.66
N ILE A 139 -3.28 -24.44 -4.50
CA ILE A 139 -3.70 -23.09 -4.14
C ILE A 139 -3.82 -23.02 -2.62
N ALA A 140 -3.18 -22.05 -2.00
CA ALA A 140 -3.24 -21.85 -0.55
C ALA A 140 -3.32 -20.37 -0.18
N HIS A 141 -4.02 -20.08 0.92
CA HIS A 141 -3.95 -18.76 1.55
C HIS A 141 -2.77 -18.72 2.51
N GLU A 142 -1.97 -17.66 2.40
CA GLU A 142 -0.93 -17.29 3.35
C GLU A 142 -1.39 -16.04 4.10
N LEU A 143 -1.24 -16.04 5.43
CA LEU A 143 -1.46 -14.87 6.28
C LEU A 143 -0.11 -14.35 6.77
N ALA A 144 0.09 -13.04 6.67
CA ALA A 144 1.23 -12.35 7.26
C ALA A 144 0.72 -11.20 8.12
N GLU A 145 1.32 -11.04 9.30
CA GLU A 145 0.95 -10.01 10.27
C GLU A 145 2.19 -9.19 10.57
N PHE A 146 2.03 -7.87 10.63
CA PHE A 146 3.09 -6.93 10.95
C PHE A 146 2.57 -5.95 12.00
N THR A 147 3.25 -5.88 13.13
CA THR A 147 3.06 -4.83 14.11
C THR A 147 3.55 -3.49 13.58
N ARG A 148 3.08 -2.40 14.17
CA ARG A 148 3.56 -1.05 13.83
C ARG A 148 5.08 -0.94 13.99
N GLU A 149 5.62 -1.52 15.05
CA GLU A 149 7.06 -1.50 15.35
C GLU A 149 7.86 -2.25 14.28
N GLU A 150 7.37 -3.40 13.82
CA GLU A 150 7.99 -4.15 12.72
C GLU A 150 7.96 -3.36 11.41
N ILE A 151 6.85 -2.67 11.09
CA ILE A 151 6.78 -1.80 9.92
C ILE A 151 7.80 -0.66 10.02
N LEU A 152 7.90 0.00 11.16
CA LEU A 152 8.88 1.08 11.37
C LEU A 152 10.31 0.57 11.21
N ALA A 153 10.63 -0.60 11.76
CA ALA A 153 11.92 -1.24 11.59
C ALA A 153 12.18 -1.62 10.11
N MET A 154 11.18 -2.11 9.39
CA MET A 154 11.30 -2.41 7.96
C MET A 154 11.58 -1.15 7.13
N ILE A 155 10.93 -0.03 7.45
CA ILE A 155 11.16 1.27 6.82
C ILE A 155 12.58 1.75 7.05
N GLU A 156 13.06 1.69 8.30
CA GLU A 156 14.41 2.10 8.69
C GLU A 156 15.49 1.29 7.99
N ASN A 157 15.30 -0.03 7.84
CA ASN A 157 16.26 -0.93 7.20
C ASN A 157 16.18 -0.96 5.66
N ALA A 158 15.18 -0.32 5.06
CA ALA A 158 14.96 -0.38 3.62
C ALA A 158 16.09 0.23 2.76
N PRO A 159 16.78 1.32 3.15
CA PRO A 159 17.91 1.86 2.38
C PRO A 159 19.05 0.85 2.21
N ASP A 160 19.32 0.02 3.22
CA ASP A 160 20.40 -0.97 3.18
C ASP A 160 20.08 -2.14 2.23
N GLN A 161 18.80 -2.50 2.11
CA GLN A 161 18.34 -3.54 1.17
C GLN A 161 18.50 -3.12 -0.30
N ARG A 162 18.50 -1.82 -0.61
CA ARG A 162 18.76 -1.32 -1.98
C ARG A 162 20.23 -1.40 -2.39
N ARG A 163 21.16 -1.24 -1.44
CA ARG A 163 22.61 -1.28 -1.73
C ARG A 163 23.13 -2.69 -2.03
N GLY A 164 22.34 -3.72 -1.71
CA GLY A 164 22.68 -5.13 -1.92
C GLY A 164 22.01 -5.81 -3.12
N ARG A 165 21.18 -5.10 -3.89
CA ARG A 165 20.59 -5.57 -5.17
C ARG A 165 21.39 -5.04 -6.35
#